data_AF-A0A2V9JV22-F1
#
_entry.id   AF-A0A2V9JV22-F1
#
_cell.length_a   1.000
_cell.length_b   1.000
_cell.length_c   1.000
_cell.angle_alpha   90.00
_cell.angle_beta   90.00
_cell.angle_gamma   90.00
#
_symmetry.space_group_name_H-M   'P 1'
#
loop_
_entity.id
_entity.type
_entity.pdbx_description
1 polymer ?
#
loop_
_entity_poly.entity_id
_entity_poly.type
_entity_poly.pdbx_seq_one_letter_code
_entity_poly.pdbx_strand_id
1 'polypeptide(L)'
;GIDWVLDRTPVLSPRLGTVQPYEAVVSKPSVLRIGGTYHMWLSVFSMDDVGYRLNYARSTDGVHWERFAGDEVLPLTPGGFDSKNQSYANVVEVGDELWMFYAGNSFGATGVGLATMKKADLRGSG
;
A
#
# COMPACT_ATOMS: atom_id res chain seq x y z
N GLY A 1 -29.19 0.28 10.63
CA GLY A 1 -28.17 1.33 10.46
C GLY A 1 -26.94 0.69 9.88
N ILE A 2 -25.81 1.39 9.83
CA ILE A 2 -24.51 0.74 9.64
C ILE A 2 -23.93 0.57 11.04
N ASP A 3 -23.87 -0.67 11.53
CA ASP A 3 -23.46 -1.00 12.89
C ASP A 3 -22.01 -1.51 12.86
N TRP A 4 -21.07 -0.64 13.27
CA TRP A 4 -19.64 -0.97 13.30
C TRP A 4 -19.22 -1.49 14.68
N VAL A 5 -18.46 -2.58 14.69
CA VAL A 5 -17.78 -3.07 15.89
C VAL A 5 -16.31 -2.62 15.83
N LEU A 6 -15.88 -1.86 16.83
CA LEU A 6 -14.51 -1.34 16.92
C LEU A 6 -13.59 -2.33 17.62
N ASP A 7 -12.54 -2.77 16.93
CA ASP A 7 -11.35 -3.32 17.59
C ASP A 7 -10.49 -2.15 18.12
N ARG A 8 -10.04 -2.26 19.38
CA ARG A 8 -9.21 -1.23 20.03
C ARG A 8 -7.73 -1.41 19.77
N THR A 9 -7.34 -2.49 19.09
CA THR A 9 -5.96 -2.80 18.76
C THR A 9 -5.69 -2.48 17.29
N PRO A 10 -4.64 -1.70 16.96
CA PRO A 10 -4.25 -1.56 15.57
C PRO A 10 -3.79 -2.91 15.02
N VAL A 11 -4.33 -3.30 13.87
CA VAL A 11 -3.92 -4.53 13.16
C VAL A 11 -2.56 -4.40 12.47
N LEU A 12 -2.09 -3.16 12.27
CA LEU A 12 -0.78 -2.85 11.70
C LEU A 12 -0.35 -1.44 12.16
N SER A 13 0.83 -1.34 12.77
CA SER A 13 1.42 -0.11 13.32
C SER A 13 2.68 0.29 12.55
N PRO A 14 3.07 1.58 12.52
CA PRO A 14 4.33 1.99 11.91
C PRO A 14 5.53 1.35 12.62
N ARG A 15 6.59 1.07 11.86
CA ARG A 15 7.81 0.45 12.41
C ARG A 15 8.72 1.43 13.15
N LEU A 16 8.51 2.74 13.02
CA LEU A 16 9.27 3.78 13.72
C LEU A 16 10.78 3.60 13.51
N GLY A 17 11.60 3.84 14.54
CA GLY A 17 13.06 3.73 14.48
C GLY A 17 13.61 2.30 14.38
N THR A 18 12.76 1.29 14.20
CA THR A 18 13.24 -0.10 13.99
C THR A 18 13.62 -0.39 12.54
N VAL A 19 13.36 0.56 11.63
CA VAL A 19 13.72 0.49 10.22
C VAL A 19 14.39 1.77 9.76
N GLN A 20 15.22 1.64 8.74
CA GLN A 20 15.76 2.74 7.98
C GLN A 20 15.28 2.59 6.52
N PRO A 21 14.75 3.66 5.90
CA PRO A 21 14.56 4.99 6.48
C PRO A 21 13.43 5.03 7.53
N TYR A 22 13.46 6.00 8.45
CA TYR A 22 12.50 6.08 9.57
C TYR A 22 11.05 6.12 9.08
N GLU A 23 10.20 5.23 9.61
CA GLU A 23 8.79 5.13 9.26
C GLU A 23 7.92 5.85 10.31
N ALA A 24 7.26 6.95 9.95
CA ALA A 24 6.47 7.74 10.90
C ALA A 24 4.97 7.41 10.89
N VAL A 25 4.42 7.09 9.72
CA VAL A 25 2.96 6.95 9.51
C VAL A 25 2.66 5.79 8.60
N VAL A 26 1.60 5.04 8.92
CA VAL A 26 0.91 4.14 7.99
C VAL A 26 -0.53 4.62 7.79
N SER A 27 -1.02 4.61 6.56
CA SER A 27 -2.36 5.13 6.26
C SER A 27 -2.92 4.60 4.95
N LYS A 28 -4.22 4.85 4.73
CA LYS A 28 -4.95 4.56 3.49
C LYS A 28 -4.71 3.13 2.96
N PRO A 29 -5.07 2.10 3.75
CA PRO A 29 -5.02 0.74 3.27
C PRO A 29 -6.06 0.53 2.16
N SER A 30 -5.68 -0.19 1.12
CA SER A 30 -6.57 -0.80 0.12
C SER A 30 -6.43 -2.31 0.24
N VAL A 31 -7.53 -3.02 0.47
CA VAL A 31 -7.51 -4.45 0.76
C VAL A 31 -8.36 -5.21 -0.24
N LEU A 32 -7.80 -6.28 -0.82
CA LEU A 32 -8.51 -7.25 -1.65
C LEU A 32 -8.27 -8.66 -1.12
N ARG A 33 -9.21 -9.58 -1.35
CA ARG A 33 -9.05 -11.00 -1.03
C ARG A 33 -8.95 -11.81 -2.31
N ILE A 34 -7.79 -12.40 -2.58
CA ILE A 34 -7.46 -13.11 -3.82
C ILE A 34 -6.84 -14.45 -3.45
N GLY A 35 -7.32 -15.55 -4.03
CA GLY A 35 -6.77 -16.88 -3.77
C GLY A 35 -6.83 -17.31 -2.28
N GLY A 36 -7.80 -16.80 -1.52
CA GLY A 36 -7.93 -17.08 -0.08
C GLY A 36 -7.11 -16.16 0.83
N THR A 37 -6.15 -15.42 0.29
CA THR A 37 -5.27 -14.49 1.00
C THR A 37 -5.81 -13.06 0.92
N TYR A 38 -5.70 -12.30 2.00
CA TYR A 38 -5.90 -10.85 2.01
C TYR A 38 -4.61 -10.14 1.64
N HIS A 39 -4.73 -9.18 0.72
CA HIS A 39 -3.65 -8.39 0.17
C HIS A 39 -3.93 -6.92 0.50
N MET A 40 -3.02 -6.27 1.22
CA MET A 40 -3.12 -4.85 1.60
C MET A 40 -2.02 -4.05 0.92
N TRP A 41 -2.41 -2.99 0.23
CA TRP A 41 -1.52 -1.92 -0.21
C TRP A 41 -1.75 -0.69 0.66
N LEU A 42 -0.69 -0.09 1.19
CA LEU A 42 -0.80 0.99 2.16
C LEU A 42 0.24 2.08 1.91
N SER A 43 -0.08 3.30 2.35
CA SER A 43 0.85 4.43 2.30
C SER A 43 1.69 4.48 3.57
N VAL A 44 3.00 4.58 3.41
CA VAL A 44 3.97 4.67 4.49
C VAL A 44 4.76 5.97 4.35
N PHE A 45 4.71 6.85 5.35
CA PHE A 45 5.49 8.07 5.35
C PHE A 45 6.89 7.81 5.91
N SER A 46 7.92 8.17 5.14
CA SER A 46 9.31 8.08 5.57
C SER A 46 9.98 9.45 5.66
N MET A 47 10.77 9.67 6.72
CA MET A 47 11.39 10.97 7.01
C MET A 47 12.63 11.27 6.16
N ASP A 48 13.39 10.26 5.74
CA ASP A 48 14.67 10.50 5.04
C ASP A 48 14.48 10.86 3.55
N ASP A 49 13.32 10.51 2.97
CA ASP A 49 12.97 10.78 1.57
C ASP A 49 11.85 11.85 1.42
N VAL A 50 11.46 12.46 2.54
CA VAL A 50 10.40 13.48 2.67
C VAL A 50 9.15 13.10 1.86
N GLY A 51 8.61 11.91 2.10
CA GLY A 51 7.46 11.49 1.33
C GLY A 51 6.81 10.17 1.70
N TYR A 52 5.62 9.97 1.14
CA TYR A 52 4.91 8.70 1.17
C TYR A 52 5.43 7.75 0.09
N ARG A 53 5.58 6.49 0.48
CA ARG A 53 5.83 5.33 -0.38
C ARG A 53 4.69 4.33 -0.24
N LEU A 54 4.44 3.58 -1.31
CA LEU A 54 3.50 2.47 -1.28
C LEU A 54 4.20 1.21 -0.75
N ASN A 55 3.60 0.60 0.26
CA ASN A 55 4.04 -0.67 0.85
C ASN A 55 2.94 -1.72 0.71
N TYR A 56 3.28 -2.95 1.06
CA TYR A 56 2.40 -4.10 0.94
C TYR A 56 2.49 -5.02 2.17
N ALA A 57 1.35 -5.58 2.55
CA ALA A 57 1.22 -6.59 3.58
C ALA A 57 0.18 -7.65 3.17
N ARG A 58 0.31 -8.86 3.69
CA ARG A 58 -0.64 -9.95 3.46
C ARG A 58 -1.16 -10.55 4.76
N SER A 59 -2.32 -11.18 4.70
CA SER A 59 -2.93 -11.86 5.84
C SER A 59 -3.79 -13.03 5.38
N THR A 60 -3.88 -14.08 6.17
CA THR A 60 -4.80 -15.21 5.92
C THR A 60 -6.15 -15.02 6.62
N ASP A 61 -6.23 -14.15 7.62
CA ASP A 61 -7.42 -13.91 8.46
C ASP A 61 -7.95 -12.47 8.42
N GLY A 62 -7.21 -11.54 7.82
CA GLY A 62 -7.55 -10.12 7.72
C GLY A 62 -7.23 -9.31 8.98
N VAL A 63 -6.67 -9.94 10.02
CA VAL A 63 -6.40 -9.34 11.33
C VAL A 63 -4.91 -9.34 11.64
N HIS A 64 -4.20 -10.43 11.34
CA HIS A 64 -2.76 -10.55 11.52
C HIS A 64 -2.06 -10.35 10.18
N TRP A 65 -1.25 -9.30 10.09
CA TRP A 65 -0.62 -8.88 8.83
C TRP A 65 0.87 -9.11 8.81
N GLU A 66 1.34 -9.85 7.81
CA GLU A 66 2.75 -10.02 7.48
C GLU A 66 3.15 -8.92 6.48
N ARG A 67 4.02 -7.99 6.91
CA ARG A 67 4.59 -6.98 6.03
C ARG A 67 5.64 -7.62 5.12
N PHE A 68 5.61 -7.27 3.84
CA PHE A 68 6.63 -7.72 2.93
C PHE A 68 7.92 -6.91 3.15
N ALA A 69 9.01 -7.59 3.49
CA ALA A 69 10.32 -6.97 3.66
C ALA A 69 11.04 -6.96 2.31
N GLY A 70 11.32 -5.79 1.76
CA GLY A 70 12.38 -5.64 0.76
C GLY A 70 12.06 -4.90 -0.53
N ASP A 71 10.80 -4.66 -0.89
CA ASP A 71 10.49 -3.97 -2.15
C ASP A 71 9.40 -2.89 -1.94
N GLU A 72 9.65 -1.69 -2.47
CA GLU A 72 8.63 -0.68 -2.72
C GLU A 72 7.61 -1.24 -3.73
N VAL A 73 6.32 -1.01 -3.52
CA VAL A 73 5.26 -1.54 -4.41
C VAL A 73 5.42 -1.04 -5.85
N LEU A 74 5.91 0.19 -6.01
CA LEU A 74 6.26 0.80 -7.28
C LEU A 74 7.58 1.56 -7.12
N PRO A 75 8.48 1.55 -8.12
CA PRO A 75 9.59 2.47 -8.15
C PRO A 75 9.09 3.89 -8.42
N LEU A 76 9.86 4.87 -7.95
CA LEU A 76 9.65 6.26 -8.35
C LEU A 76 9.91 6.48 -9.85
N THR A 77 9.13 7.34 -10.50
CA THR A 77 9.41 7.80 -11.86
C THR A 77 10.36 9.00 -11.83
N PRO A 78 11.62 8.90 -12.31
CA PRO A 78 12.53 10.05 -12.31
C PRO A 78 11.99 11.22 -13.13
N GLY A 79 11.89 12.40 -12.53
CA GLY A 79 11.34 13.60 -13.17
C GLY A 79 9.82 13.55 -13.45
N GLY A 80 9.14 12.47 -13.09
CA GLY A 80 7.71 12.27 -13.31
C GLY A 80 6.82 12.96 -12.28
N PHE A 81 5.51 12.83 -12.49
CA PHE A 81 4.48 13.36 -11.60
C PHE A 81 4.53 12.77 -10.19
N ASP A 82 5.04 11.55 -10.04
CA ASP A 82 5.15 10.84 -8.77
C ASP A 82 6.60 10.70 -8.28
N SER A 83 7.54 11.44 -8.86
CA SER A 83 9.00 11.37 -8.63
C SER A 83 9.49 11.53 -7.18
N LYS A 84 8.63 11.91 -6.24
CA LYS A 84 8.95 12.11 -4.82
C LYS A 84 7.98 11.36 -3.91
N ASN A 85 6.69 11.30 -4.27
CA ASN A 85 5.66 10.66 -3.47
C ASN A 85 4.77 9.76 -4.31
N GLN A 86 4.43 8.61 -3.74
CA GLN A 86 3.36 7.73 -4.18
C GLN A 86 2.51 7.37 -2.95
N SER A 87 1.24 7.76 -2.95
CA SER A 87 0.36 7.58 -1.80
C SER A 87 -1.07 7.24 -2.19
N TYR A 88 -1.86 6.90 -1.18
CA TYR A 88 -3.32 6.75 -1.27
C TYR A 88 -3.75 5.73 -2.32
N ALA A 89 -3.06 4.59 -2.35
CA ALA A 89 -3.39 3.50 -3.25
C ALA A 89 -4.86 3.08 -3.09
N ASN A 90 -5.51 2.88 -4.23
CA ASN A 90 -6.78 2.19 -4.36
C ASN A 90 -6.61 1.11 -5.42
N VAL A 91 -6.77 -0.15 -5.03
CA VAL A 91 -6.59 -1.30 -5.91
C VAL A 91 -7.93 -1.95 -6.16
N VAL A 92 -8.21 -2.24 -7.44
CA VAL A 92 -9.42 -2.90 -7.91
C VAL A 92 -9.08 -4.06 -8.83
N GLU A 93 -9.95 -5.07 -8.86
CA GLU A 93 -9.86 -6.16 -9.82
C GLU A 93 -10.50 -5.77 -11.15
N VAL A 94 -9.79 -6.00 -12.25
CA VAL A 94 -10.27 -5.77 -13.62
C VAL A 94 -9.97 -7.03 -14.44
N GLY A 95 -10.96 -7.91 -14.60
CA GLY A 95 -10.75 -9.18 -15.30
C GLY A 95 -9.71 -10.07 -14.61
N ASP A 96 -8.62 -10.40 -15.31
CA ASP A 96 -7.46 -11.15 -14.80
C ASP A 96 -6.35 -10.24 -14.23
N GLU A 97 -6.60 -8.94 -14.14
CA GLU A 97 -5.65 -7.92 -13.70
C GLU A 97 -6.05 -7.26 -12.37
N LEU A 98 -5.05 -6.62 -11.77
CA LEU A 98 -5.20 -5.65 -10.70
C LEU A 98 -4.81 -4.29 -11.24
N TRP A 99 -5.65 -3.30 -10.97
CA TRP A 99 -5.42 -1.90 -11.31
C TRP A 99 -5.28 -1.10 -10.03
N MET A 100 -4.19 -0.36 -9.90
CA MET A 100 -3.89 0.50 -8.77
C MET A 100 -3.91 1.96 -9.20
N PHE A 101 -4.82 2.73 -8.62
CA PHE A 101 -4.85 4.18 -8.71
C PHE A 101 -4.14 4.77 -7.49
N TYR A 102 -3.24 5.72 -7.70
CA TYR A 102 -2.46 6.32 -6.60
C TYR A 102 -2.21 7.81 -6.85
N ALA A 103 -2.01 8.57 -5.77
CA ALA A 103 -1.66 9.98 -5.83
C ALA A 103 -0.14 10.18 -6.00
N GLY A 104 0.24 11.08 -6.90
CA GLY A 104 1.62 11.52 -7.08
C GLY A 104 2.08 12.56 -6.04
N ASN A 105 3.10 13.33 -6.41
CA ASN A 105 3.73 14.37 -5.59
C ASN A 105 2.75 15.33 -4.89
N SER A 106 3.16 15.78 -3.70
CA SER A 106 2.44 16.77 -2.90
C SER A 106 0.98 16.40 -2.66
N PHE A 107 0.76 15.17 -2.17
CA PHE A 107 -0.57 14.65 -1.83
C PHE A 107 -1.53 14.59 -3.04
N GLY A 108 -1.00 14.37 -4.24
CA GLY A 108 -1.76 14.28 -5.48
C GLY A 108 -1.87 15.59 -6.28
N ALA A 109 -1.15 16.65 -5.90
CA ALA A 109 -1.16 17.91 -6.65
C ALA A 109 -0.65 17.76 -8.10
N THR A 110 0.13 16.72 -8.38
CA THR A 110 0.63 16.40 -9.72
C THR A 110 -0.19 15.34 -10.46
N GLY A 111 -1.30 14.87 -9.87
CA GLY A 111 -2.25 13.96 -10.51
C GLY A 111 -2.29 12.55 -9.93
N VAL A 112 -3.07 11.71 -10.62
CA VAL A 112 -3.34 10.31 -10.27
C VAL A 112 -2.63 9.39 -11.26
N GLY A 113 -1.83 8.48 -10.73
CA GLY A 113 -1.17 7.41 -11.48
C GLY A 113 -2.04 6.17 -11.60
N LEU A 114 -1.74 5.36 -12.62
CA LEU A 114 -2.28 4.02 -12.82
C LEU A 114 -1.11 3.04 -12.93
N ALA A 115 -1.13 2.00 -12.10
CA ALA A 115 -0.27 0.83 -12.25
C ALA A 115 -1.11 -0.42 -12.42
N THR A 116 -0.65 -1.37 -13.23
CA THR A 116 -1.38 -2.62 -13.51
C THR A 116 -0.48 -3.82 -13.34
N MET A 117 -1.04 -4.93 -12.87
CA MET A 117 -0.36 -6.24 -12.89
C MET A 117 -1.34 -7.37 -13.14
N LYS A 118 -0.87 -8.52 -13.65
CA LYS A 118 -1.70 -9.73 -13.71
C LYS A 118 -1.89 -10.29 -12.30
N LYS A 119 -3.11 -10.79 -12.01
CA LYS A 119 -3.39 -11.47 -10.73
C LYS A 119 -2.50 -12.69 -10.52
N ALA A 120 -2.10 -13.37 -11.60
CA ALA A 120 -1.20 -14.51 -11.55
C ALA A 120 0.23 -14.15 -11.07
N ASP A 121 0.63 -12.89 -11.19
CA ASP A 121 1.95 -12.41 -10.77
C ASP A 121 1.95 -11.92 -9.31
N LEU A 122 0.78 -11.89 -8.66
CA LEU A 122 0.66 -11.44 -7.28
C LEU A 122 1.30 -12.46 -6.34
N ARG A 123 2.38 -12.05 -5.67
CA ARG A 123 3.11 -12.93 -4.74
C ARG A 123 2.20 -13.47 -3.63
N GLY A 124 2.22 -14.78 -3.42
CA GLY A 124 1.39 -15.46 -2.42
C GLY A 124 -0.06 -15.72 -2.87
N SER A 125 -0.32 -15.70 -4.18
CA SER A 125 -1.59 -16.15 -4.79
C SER A 125 -1.71 -17.67 -4.94
N GLY A 126 -0.84 -18.44 -4.28
CA GLY A 126 -0.79 -19.90 -4.32
C GLY A 126 -0.79 -20.50 -2.93
#